data_AF-A0A9N9V214-F1
#
_entry.id   AF-A0A9N9V214-F1
#
_cell.length_a   1.000
_cell.length_b   1.000
_cell.length_c   1.000
_cell.angle_alpha   90.00
_cell.angle_beta   90.00
_cell.angle_gamma   90.00
#
_symmetry.space_group_name_H-M   'P 1'
#
loop_
_entity.id
_entity.type
_entity.pdbx_description
1 polymer ?
#
loop_
_entity_poly.entity_id
_entity_poly.type
_entity_poly.pdbx_seq_one_letter_code
_entity_poly.pdbx_strand_id
1 'polypeptide(L)'
;MSFVVRVLQSWPRMMAGPVVARFPPIIHHLQVAQDLPLPLAQCSTLLKTWMASDDGGRVLVHDLIRLEVKRLLQQYQSYTGTDLLAATQSLLLLAIVLLFGSNNTPAVSPSEGAHILVEMWEVKHRLANTGMFLKEEIDHILPTWEDWAIVSAKRRTILALHHIEWVWSLLQGYPILTCFELAPLPAPAAGYLWSEMDEVSWKRHYGDWLAQWKGGGYKMGELFNIKHGESLDARSEMWLAEVDEYGMLLMSEINAVSCVE
;
A
#
# COMPACT_ATOMS: atom_id res chain seq x y z
N MET A 1 -5.95 -16.46 -2.88
CA MET A 1 -6.46 -15.23 -3.51
C MET A 1 -7.63 -14.58 -2.78
N SER A 2 -8.66 -15.33 -2.36
CA SER A 2 -9.81 -14.74 -1.65
C SER A 2 -9.45 -14.04 -0.33
N PHE A 3 -8.45 -14.53 0.41
CA PHE A 3 -7.92 -13.87 1.61
C PHE A 3 -7.42 -12.45 1.31
N VAL A 4 -6.50 -12.35 0.35
CA VAL A 4 -5.87 -11.10 -0.08
C VAL A 4 -6.89 -10.06 -0.53
N VAL A 5 -7.83 -10.45 -1.41
CA VAL A 5 -8.90 -9.56 -1.89
C VAL A 5 -9.74 -9.03 -0.73
N ARG A 6 -10.09 -9.90 0.24
CA ARG A 6 -10.87 -9.49 1.43
C ARG A 6 -10.10 -8.49 2.30
N VAL A 7 -8.79 -8.67 2.46
CA VAL A 7 -7.94 -7.72 3.18
C VAL A 7 -7.93 -6.37 2.46
N LEU A 8 -7.68 -6.35 1.15
CA LEU A 8 -7.70 -5.13 0.35
C LEU A 8 -9.05 -4.40 0.43
N GLN A 9 -10.16 -5.12 0.25
CA GLN A 9 -11.52 -4.57 0.36
C GLN A 9 -11.86 -4.03 1.76
N SER A 10 -11.08 -4.37 2.78
CA SER A 10 -11.25 -3.79 4.13
C SER A 10 -10.63 -2.38 4.26
N TRP A 11 -9.64 -2.03 3.43
CA TRP A 11 -8.93 -0.75 3.56
C TRP A 11 -9.80 0.48 3.32
N PRO A 12 -10.72 0.51 2.33
CA PRO A 12 -11.68 1.60 2.22
C PRO A 12 -12.46 1.83 3.53
N ARG A 13 -12.76 0.76 4.28
CA ARG A 13 -13.46 0.84 5.57
C ARG A 13 -12.59 1.40 6.68
N MET A 14 -11.31 1.07 6.68
CA MET A 14 -10.34 1.69 7.59
C MET A 14 -10.30 3.21 7.36
N MET A 15 -10.25 3.65 6.10
CA MET A 15 -10.24 5.09 5.75
C MET A 15 -11.55 5.82 6.05
N ALA A 16 -12.69 5.13 5.94
CA ALA A 16 -14.01 5.68 6.25
C ALA A 16 -14.34 5.66 7.75
N GLY A 17 -13.58 4.92 8.56
CA GLY A 17 -13.80 4.76 9.99
C GLY A 17 -13.69 6.07 10.78
N PRO A 18 -14.11 6.05 12.07
CA PRO A 18 -13.89 7.17 12.97
C PRO A 18 -12.38 7.49 13.10
N VAL A 19 -12.02 8.72 13.49
CA VAL A 19 -10.62 9.19 13.59
C VAL A 19 -9.77 8.34 14.55
N VAL A 20 -10.40 7.63 15.49
CA VAL A 20 -9.76 6.66 16.41
C VAL A 20 -9.36 5.35 15.70
N ALA A 21 -9.81 5.13 14.46
CA ALA A 21 -9.47 3.96 13.65
C ALA A 21 -8.05 4.07 13.10
N ARG A 22 -7.37 2.92 13.02
CA ARG A 22 -6.08 2.80 12.32
C ARG A 22 -6.30 3.05 10.82
N PHE A 23 -5.52 3.95 10.24
CA PHE A 23 -5.49 4.15 8.79
C PHE A 23 -5.04 2.87 8.07
N PRO A 24 -5.39 2.68 6.78
CA PRO A 24 -4.81 1.63 5.95
C PRO A 24 -3.28 1.63 6.05
N PRO A 25 -2.61 0.46 5.98
CA PRO A 25 -1.18 0.33 6.28
C PRO A 25 -0.26 0.83 5.15
N ILE A 26 -0.74 1.83 4.41
CA ILE A 26 -0.03 2.63 3.41
C ILE A 26 0.07 4.11 3.85
N ILE A 27 -0.74 4.54 4.84
CA ILE A 27 -0.78 5.90 5.38
C ILE A 27 -0.18 5.87 6.79
N HIS A 28 0.90 6.62 6.99
CA HIS A 28 1.52 6.75 8.31
C HIS A 28 0.85 7.86 9.12
N HIS A 29 0.78 7.74 10.44
CA HIS A 29 0.16 8.76 11.30
C HIS A 29 0.88 10.12 11.21
N LEU A 30 2.22 10.14 11.07
CA LEU A 30 2.98 11.37 10.86
C LEU A 30 2.61 12.11 9.57
N GLN A 31 2.16 11.40 8.54
CA GLN A 31 1.70 12.02 7.28
C GLN A 31 0.45 12.90 7.48
N VAL A 32 -0.33 12.62 8.53
CA VAL A 32 -1.64 13.25 8.80
C VAL A 32 -1.70 13.88 10.18
N ALA A 33 -0.54 14.07 10.84
CA ALA A 33 -0.48 14.53 12.22
C ALA A 33 -0.89 15.99 12.38
N GLN A 34 -0.61 16.83 11.38
CA GLN A 34 -1.03 18.24 11.37
C GLN A 34 -2.44 18.37 10.82
N ASP A 35 -2.63 17.95 9.57
CA ASP A 35 -3.91 17.98 8.86
C ASP A 35 -4.01 16.79 7.90
N LEU A 36 -5.24 16.40 7.56
CA LEU A 36 -5.47 15.39 6.52
C LEU A 36 -5.32 16.04 5.14
N PRO A 37 -4.35 15.63 4.30
CA PRO A 37 -4.15 16.21 2.97
C PRO A 37 -5.44 16.17 2.14
N LEU A 38 -5.67 17.20 1.32
CA LEU A 38 -6.92 17.37 0.58
C LEU A 38 -7.35 16.13 -0.22
N PRO A 39 -6.46 15.44 -0.98
CA PRO A 39 -6.85 14.23 -1.70
C PRO A 39 -7.36 13.12 -0.78
N LEU A 40 -6.78 12.97 0.42
CA LEU A 40 -7.20 11.98 1.41
C LEU A 40 -8.50 12.39 2.10
N ALA A 41 -8.71 13.68 2.36
CA ALA A 41 -9.96 14.18 2.91
C ALA A 41 -11.15 13.96 1.95
N GLN A 42 -10.95 14.23 0.65
CA GLN A 42 -11.93 13.96 -0.41
C GLN A 42 -12.22 12.46 -0.53
N CYS A 43 -11.18 11.63 -0.55
CA CYS A 43 -11.31 10.17 -0.54
C CYS A 43 -12.09 9.66 0.69
N SER A 44 -11.75 10.11 1.89
CA SER A 44 -12.45 9.73 3.13
C SER A 44 -13.93 10.08 3.06
N THR A 45 -14.27 11.25 2.52
CA THR A 45 -15.65 11.71 2.38
C THR A 45 -16.42 10.79 1.44
N LEU A 46 -15.88 10.51 0.25
CA LEU A 46 -16.51 9.59 -0.71
C LEU A 46 -16.70 8.19 -0.13
N LEU A 47 -15.69 7.65 0.56
CA LEU A 47 -15.76 6.33 1.17
C LEU A 47 -16.75 6.28 2.34
N LYS A 48 -16.90 7.34 3.12
CA LYS A 48 -17.94 7.45 4.15
C LYS A 48 -19.34 7.47 3.54
N THR A 49 -19.54 8.29 2.51
CA THR A 49 -20.82 8.34 1.78
C THR A 49 -21.14 6.99 1.15
N TRP A 50 -20.14 6.32 0.57
CA TRP A 50 -20.26 4.98 0.01
C TRP A 50 -20.79 3.97 1.02
N MET A 51 -20.22 3.97 2.23
CA MET A 51 -20.60 3.03 3.29
C MET A 51 -21.95 3.35 3.94
N ALA A 52 -22.32 4.63 4.00
CA ALA A 52 -23.59 5.07 4.56
C ALA A 52 -24.78 4.91 3.60
N SER A 53 -24.51 4.78 2.30
CA SER A 53 -25.57 4.70 1.27
C SER A 53 -26.32 3.37 1.31
N ASP A 54 -27.60 3.40 0.94
CA ASP A 54 -28.38 2.21 0.60
C ASP A 54 -28.02 1.72 -0.82
N ASP A 55 -28.70 0.69 -1.33
CA ASP A 55 -28.32 0.08 -2.61
C ASP A 55 -28.50 1.03 -3.81
N GLY A 56 -29.52 1.88 -3.79
CA GLY A 56 -29.73 2.91 -4.81
C GLY A 56 -28.69 4.04 -4.73
N GLY A 57 -28.40 4.53 -3.53
CA GLY A 57 -27.38 5.54 -3.28
C GLY A 57 -25.97 5.03 -3.61
N ARG A 58 -25.70 3.74 -3.38
CA ARG A 58 -24.42 3.12 -3.74
C ARG A 58 -24.12 3.25 -5.22
N VAL A 59 -25.08 3.05 -6.12
CA VAL A 59 -24.83 3.23 -7.57
C VAL A 59 -24.37 4.66 -7.88
N LEU A 60 -25.02 5.66 -7.30
CA LEU A 60 -24.64 7.07 -7.51
C LEU A 60 -23.25 7.38 -6.94
N VAL A 61 -22.94 6.90 -5.74
CA VAL A 61 -21.61 7.12 -5.14
C VAL A 61 -20.54 6.35 -5.92
N HIS A 62 -20.87 5.22 -6.53
CA HIS A 62 -19.96 4.47 -7.38
C HIS A 62 -19.50 5.33 -8.58
N ASP A 63 -20.43 6.04 -9.19
CA ASP A 63 -20.14 6.96 -10.30
C ASP A 63 -19.33 8.17 -9.84
N LEU A 64 -19.58 8.68 -8.63
CA LEU A 64 -18.73 9.72 -8.03
C LEU A 64 -17.30 9.22 -7.77
N ILE A 65 -17.14 7.98 -7.31
CA ILE A 65 -15.83 7.34 -7.15
C ILE A 65 -15.12 7.22 -8.50
N ARG A 66 -15.82 6.78 -9.56
CA ARG A 66 -15.26 6.74 -10.92
C ARG A 66 -14.79 8.12 -11.40
N LEU A 67 -15.59 9.16 -11.17
CA LEU A 67 -15.24 10.54 -11.53
C LEU A 67 -14.00 11.03 -10.78
N GLU A 68 -13.91 10.70 -9.49
CA GLU A 68 -12.75 11.07 -8.68
C GLU A 68 -11.48 10.34 -9.10
N VAL A 69 -11.56 9.04 -9.42
CA VAL A 69 -10.43 8.28 -9.99
C VAL A 69 -9.94 8.94 -11.28
N LYS A 70 -10.86 9.29 -12.20
CA LYS A 70 -10.49 10.02 -13.44
C LYS A 70 -9.84 11.36 -13.15
N ARG A 71 -10.36 12.13 -12.18
CA ARG A 71 -9.77 13.42 -11.78
C ARG A 71 -8.35 13.24 -11.25
N LEU A 72 -8.12 12.27 -10.36
CA LEU A 72 -6.80 11.98 -9.78
C LEU A 72 -5.80 11.56 -10.88
N LEU A 73 -6.22 10.70 -11.81
CA LEU A 73 -5.42 10.26 -12.96
C LEU A 73 -5.07 11.40 -13.93
N GLN A 74 -5.89 12.45 -14.02
CA GLN A 74 -5.62 13.61 -14.86
C GLN A 74 -4.77 14.68 -14.14
N GLN A 75 -4.96 14.85 -12.83
CA GLN A 75 -4.37 15.95 -12.07
C GLN A 75 -3.11 15.55 -11.29
N TYR A 76 -2.70 14.27 -11.31
CA TYR A 76 -1.56 13.79 -10.51
C TYR A 76 -0.29 14.62 -10.73
N GLN A 77 -0.05 15.12 -11.95
CA GLN A 77 1.12 15.93 -12.29
C GLN A 77 1.18 17.29 -11.58
N SER A 78 0.06 17.79 -11.07
CA SER A 78 -0.02 19.07 -10.34
C SER A 78 0.36 18.94 -8.87
N TYR A 79 0.24 17.75 -8.27
CA TYR A 79 0.58 17.54 -6.85
C TYR A 79 2.09 17.45 -6.64
N THR A 80 2.60 17.82 -5.46
CA THR A 80 4.03 17.66 -5.12
C THR A 80 4.17 17.11 -3.70
N GLY A 81 5.35 16.59 -3.35
CA GLY A 81 5.65 16.13 -2.00
C GLY A 81 4.61 15.16 -1.43
N THR A 82 4.11 15.47 -0.23
CA THR A 82 3.11 14.70 0.51
C THR A 82 1.73 14.68 -0.17
N ASP A 83 1.36 15.71 -0.93
CA ASP A 83 0.10 15.74 -1.67
C ASP A 83 0.07 14.70 -2.81
N LEU A 84 1.21 14.46 -3.46
CA LEU A 84 1.30 13.41 -4.48
C LEU A 84 1.14 12.02 -3.84
N LEU A 85 1.78 11.80 -2.69
CA LEU A 85 1.62 10.56 -1.93
C LEU A 85 0.15 10.36 -1.52
N ALA A 86 -0.47 11.39 -0.94
CA ALA A 86 -1.88 11.39 -0.55
C ALA A 86 -2.81 11.12 -1.74
N ALA A 87 -2.60 11.77 -2.89
CA ALA A 87 -3.36 11.53 -4.11
C ALA A 87 -3.22 10.08 -4.61
N THR A 88 -2.02 9.52 -4.52
CA THR A 88 -1.74 8.13 -4.94
C THR A 88 -2.39 7.12 -4.00
N GLN A 89 -2.36 7.36 -2.69
CA GLN A 89 -3.05 6.54 -1.69
C GLN A 89 -4.57 6.61 -1.87
N SER A 90 -5.12 7.80 -2.10
CA SER A 90 -6.55 7.99 -2.43
C SER A 90 -6.94 7.22 -3.69
N LEU A 91 -6.13 7.34 -4.74
CA LEU A 91 -6.34 6.61 -5.99
C LEU A 91 -6.35 5.09 -5.75
N LEU A 92 -5.41 4.56 -4.98
CA LEU A 92 -5.37 3.14 -4.62
C LEU A 92 -6.65 2.71 -3.87
N LEU A 93 -7.07 3.45 -2.85
CA LEU A 93 -8.27 3.09 -2.06
C LEU A 93 -9.55 3.12 -2.89
N LEU A 94 -9.69 4.11 -3.77
CA LEU A 94 -10.84 4.22 -4.67
C LEU A 94 -10.79 3.13 -5.76
N ALA A 95 -9.61 2.83 -6.29
CA ALA A 95 -9.42 1.75 -7.25
C ALA A 95 -9.78 0.38 -6.65
N ILE A 96 -9.46 0.11 -5.37
CA ILE A 96 -9.89 -1.13 -4.69
C ILE A 96 -11.41 -1.29 -4.75
N VAL A 97 -12.18 -0.22 -4.52
CA VAL A 97 -13.65 -0.27 -4.61
C VAL A 97 -14.10 -0.61 -6.02
N LEU A 98 -13.53 0.05 -7.03
CA LEU A 98 -13.91 -0.15 -8.43
C LEU A 98 -13.51 -1.54 -8.95
N LEU A 99 -12.30 -2.01 -8.64
CA LEU A 99 -11.72 -3.21 -9.22
C LEU A 99 -12.24 -4.51 -8.60
N PHE A 100 -12.58 -4.51 -7.31
CA PHE A 100 -13.01 -5.71 -6.59
C PHE A 100 -14.49 -5.67 -6.18
N GLY A 101 -15.15 -4.52 -6.30
CA GLY A 101 -16.56 -4.35 -5.93
C GLY A 101 -16.84 -4.61 -4.44
N SER A 102 -18.11 -4.79 -4.11
CA SER A 102 -18.60 -5.22 -2.80
C SER A 102 -19.90 -6.03 -2.95
N ASN A 103 -20.41 -6.63 -1.86
CA ASN A 103 -21.60 -7.51 -1.91
C ASN A 103 -22.81 -6.92 -2.66
N ASN A 104 -22.98 -5.60 -2.66
CA ASN A 104 -24.12 -4.91 -3.26
C ASN A 104 -23.73 -3.98 -4.42
N THR A 105 -22.46 -3.98 -4.85
CA THR A 105 -22.06 -3.24 -6.05
C THR A 105 -20.99 -4.00 -6.80
N PRO A 106 -21.25 -4.38 -8.07
CA PRO A 106 -20.29 -5.12 -8.86
C PRO A 106 -19.03 -4.28 -9.12
N ALA A 107 -17.92 -4.98 -9.31
CA ALA A 107 -16.72 -4.38 -9.86
C ALA A 107 -17.00 -3.77 -11.26
N VAL A 108 -16.14 -2.86 -11.68
CA VAL A 108 -16.12 -2.35 -13.06
C VAL A 108 -15.87 -3.49 -14.06
N SER A 109 -16.23 -3.24 -15.31
CA SER A 109 -15.94 -4.20 -16.39
C SER A 109 -14.44 -4.49 -16.51
N PRO A 110 -14.02 -5.68 -16.98
CA PRO A 110 -12.60 -6.00 -17.12
C PRO A 110 -11.81 -5.00 -17.97
N SER A 111 -12.41 -4.46 -19.04
CA SER A 111 -11.77 -3.44 -19.89
C SER A 111 -11.57 -2.11 -19.18
N GLU A 112 -12.56 -1.66 -18.40
CA GLU A 112 -12.46 -0.46 -17.57
C GLU A 112 -11.41 -0.64 -16.46
N GLY A 113 -11.38 -1.81 -15.81
CA GLY A 113 -10.38 -2.15 -14.80
C GLY A 113 -8.96 -2.17 -15.34
N ALA A 114 -8.74 -2.78 -16.52
CA ALA A 114 -7.46 -2.77 -17.21
C ALA A 114 -7.00 -1.34 -17.54
N HIS A 115 -7.93 -0.49 -18.01
CA HIS A 115 -7.61 0.90 -18.33
C HIS A 115 -7.18 1.68 -17.08
N ILE A 116 -7.90 1.55 -15.97
CA ILE A 116 -7.54 2.17 -14.68
C ILE A 116 -6.13 1.75 -14.25
N LEU A 117 -5.82 0.44 -14.28
CA LEU A 117 -4.51 -0.07 -13.88
C LEU A 117 -3.37 0.46 -14.76
N VAL A 118 -3.58 0.53 -16.09
CA VAL A 118 -2.58 1.08 -17.02
C VAL A 118 -2.33 2.57 -16.74
N GLU A 119 -3.38 3.37 -16.53
CA GLU A 119 -3.19 4.80 -16.21
C GLU A 119 -2.50 5.01 -14.84
N MET A 120 -2.73 4.10 -13.89
CA MET A 120 -2.06 4.12 -12.58
C MET A 120 -0.54 3.91 -12.68
N TRP A 121 -0.01 3.34 -13.76
CA TRP A 121 1.43 3.17 -13.96
C TRP A 121 2.18 4.49 -14.00
N GLU A 122 1.61 5.52 -14.66
CA GLU A 122 2.23 6.85 -14.72
C GLU A 122 2.24 7.54 -13.35
N VAL A 123 1.19 7.34 -12.56
CA VAL A 123 1.13 7.84 -11.17
C VAL A 123 2.17 7.13 -10.30
N LYS A 124 2.29 5.80 -10.43
CA LYS A 124 3.30 4.96 -9.75
C LYS A 124 4.71 5.45 -10.10
N HIS A 125 4.99 5.62 -11.39
CA HIS A 125 6.27 6.10 -11.90
C HIS A 125 6.62 7.49 -11.35
N ARG A 126 5.66 8.42 -11.40
CA ARG A 126 5.87 9.78 -10.87
C ARG A 126 6.15 9.76 -9.36
N LEU A 127 5.38 9.02 -8.57
CA LEU A 127 5.62 8.91 -7.13
C LEU A 127 7.00 8.31 -6.85
N ALA A 128 7.38 7.24 -7.55
CA ALA A 128 8.70 6.61 -7.40
C ALA A 128 9.86 7.58 -7.74
N ASN A 129 9.69 8.42 -8.76
CA ASN A 129 10.69 9.42 -9.16
C ASN A 129 10.91 10.55 -8.13
N THR A 130 10.03 10.68 -7.13
CA THR A 130 10.24 11.61 -6.01
C THR A 130 11.14 11.03 -4.90
N GLY A 131 11.79 9.90 -5.15
CA GLY A 131 12.74 9.25 -4.25
C GLY A 131 12.13 8.11 -3.43
N MET A 132 12.77 6.94 -3.46
CA MET A 132 12.33 5.73 -2.76
C MET A 132 13.36 5.22 -1.73
N PHE A 133 14.45 5.94 -1.56
CA PHE A 133 15.58 5.56 -0.71
C PHE A 133 15.95 6.72 0.21
N LEU A 134 16.28 6.38 1.45
CA LEU A 134 16.96 7.28 2.37
C LEU A 134 18.42 6.90 2.40
N LYS A 135 19.29 7.91 2.42
CA LYS A 135 20.73 7.69 2.49
C LYS A 135 21.10 7.01 3.80
N GLU A 136 20.44 7.40 4.87
CA GLU A 136 20.64 6.89 6.22
C GLU A 136 20.33 5.39 6.30
N GLU A 137 19.27 4.92 5.62
CA GLU A 137 18.97 3.48 5.54
C GLU A 137 20.02 2.71 4.72
N ILE A 138 20.57 3.32 3.66
CA ILE A 138 21.64 2.71 2.85
C ILE A 138 22.93 2.62 3.65
N ASP A 139 23.27 3.69 4.36
CA ASP A 139 24.48 3.80 5.18
C ASP A 139 24.34 3.08 6.54
N HIS A 140 23.18 2.45 6.79
CA HIS A 140 22.82 1.71 8.01
C HIS A 140 22.96 2.56 9.29
N ILE A 141 22.45 3.80 9.24
CA ILE A 141 22.42 4.77 10.33
C ILE A 141 20.99 5.27 10.58
N LEU A 142 20.78 5.94 11.71
CA LEU A 142 19.47 6.43 12.14
C LEU A 142 18.96 7.56 11.23
N PRO A 143 17.83 7.40 10.51
CA PRO A 143 17.17 8.49 9.80
C PRO A 143 16.38 9.40 10.73
N THR A 144 15.92 10.55 10.20
CA THR A 144 14.85 11.30 10.86
C THR A 144 13.57 10.47 10.84
N TRP A 145 12.75 10.60 11.88
CA TRP A 145 11.52 9.81 11.97
C TRP A 145 10.51 10.18 10.88
N GLU A 146 10.39 11.48 10.59
CA GLU A 146 9.49 11.99 9.58
C GLU A 146 9.87 11.52 8.18
N ASP A 147 11.15 11.65 7.77
CA ASP A 147 11.59 11.20 6.44
C ASP A 147 11.42 9.68 6.29
N TRP A 148 11.77 8.92 7.33
CA TRP A 148 11.56 7.48 7.36
C TRP A 148 10.09 7.10 7.20
N ALA A 149 9.19 7.76 7.92
CA ALA A 149 7.76 7.52 7.85
C ALA A 149 7.21 7.80 6.46
N ILE A 150 7.55 8.95 5.87
CA ILE A 150 7.06 9.35 4.54
C ILE A 150 7.60 8.42 3.46
N VAL A 151 8.90 8.11 3.46
CA VAL A 151 9.49 7.19 2.47
C VAL A 151 8.96 5.77 2.64
N SER A 152 8.75 5.31 3.88
CA SER A 152 8.12 4.01 4.15
C SER A 152 6.67 3.94 3.66
N ALA A 153 5.88 5.01 3.88
CA ALA A 153 4.53 5.13 3.34
C ALA A 153 4.50 5.12 1.81
N LYS A 154 5.46 5.78 1.15
CA LYS A 154 5.63 5.71 -0.32
C LYS A 154 5.90 4.30 -0.80
N ARG A 155 6.86 3.59 -0.17
CA ARG A 155 7.16 2.18 -0.48
C ARG A 155 5.92 1.30 -0.33
N ARG A 156 5.23 1.37 0.81
CA ARG A 156 3.98 0.64 1.05
C ARG A 156 2.90 0.95 0.01
N THR A 157 2.78 2.21 -0.41
CA THR A 157 1.83 2.62 -1.46
C THR A 157 2.19 2.02 -2.83
N ILE A 158 3.46 2.10 -3.24
CA ILE A 158 3.94 1.53 -4.52
C ILE A 158 3.80 0.01 -4.53
N LEU A 159 4.18 -0.65 -3.43
CA LEU A 159 4.01 -2.09 -3.27
C LEU A 159 2.53 -2.48 -3.32
N ALA A 160 1.64 -1.74 -2.66
CA ALA A 160 0.20 -1.99 -2.70
C ALA A 160 -0.38 -1.80 -4.11
N LEU A 161 0.06 -0.78 -4.86
CA LEU A 161 -0.35 -0.57 -6.25
C LEU A 161 0.02 -1.76 -7.14
N HIS A 162 1.24 -2.26 -6.99
CA HIS A 162 1.66 -3.45 -7.72
C HIS A 162 0.85 -4.68 -7.29
N HIS A 163 0.58 -4.79 -5.99
CA HIS A 163 -0.14 -5.90 -5.45
C HIS A 163 -1.60 -5.98 -5.95
N ILE A 164 -2.34 -4.85 -5.96
CA ILE A 164 -3.71 -4.86 -6.51
C ILE A 164 -3.72 -5.22 -8.00
N GLU A 165 -2.72 -4.78 -8.76
CA GLU A 165 -2.53 -5.12 -10.17
C GLU A 165 -2.30 -6.63 -10.34
N TRP A 166 -1.41 -7.21 -9.53
CA TRP A 166 -1.11 -8.64 -9.53
C TRP A 166 -2.35 -9.48 -9.23
N VAL A 167 -3.09 -9.17 -8.15
CA VAL A 167 -4.31 -9.90 -7.76
C VAL A 167 -5.39 -9.77 -8.82
N TRP A 168 -5.59 -8.56 -9.34
CA TRP A 168 -6.62 -8.31 -10.33
C TRP A 168 -6.32 -9.05 -11.64
N SER A 169 -5.08 -8.98 -12.13
CA SER A 169 -4.65 -9.70 -13.34
C SER A 169 -4.83 -11.21 -13.19
N LEU A 170 -4.48 -11.78 -12.04
CA LEU A 170 -4.75 -13.19 -11.72
C LEU A 170 -6.23 -13.55 -11.81
N LEU A 171 -7.11 -12.74 -11.20
CA LEU A 171 -8.56 -13.01 -11.20
C LEU A 171 -9.18 -12.89 -12.59
N GLN A 172 -8.64 -12.03 -13.44
CA GLN A 172 -9.13 -11.80 -14.80
C GLN A 172 -8.43 -12.66 -15.87
N GLY A 173 -7.40 -13.42 -15.50
CA GLY A 173 -6.61 -14.24 -16.43
C GLY A 173 -5.68 -13.42 -17.34
N TYR A 174 -5.26 -12.23 -16.91
CA TYR A 174 -4.24 -11.42 -17.60
C TYR A 174 -2.82 -11.83 -17.20
N PRO A 175 -1.81 -11.58 -18.06
CA PRO A 175 -0.41 -11.78 -17.71
C PRO A 175 -0.01 -10.99 -16.47
N ILE A 176 0.78 -11.63 -15.61
CA ILE A 176 1.27 -11.05 -14.37
C ILE A 176 2.64 -10.40 -14.63
N LEU A 177 2.83 -9.19 -14.11
CA LEU A 177 4.14 -8.54 -14.11
C LEU A 177 4.95 -9.00 -12.90
N THR A 178 6.21 -9.36 -13.12
CA THR A 178 7.11 -9.96 -12.12
C THR A 178 7.83 -8.96 -11.22
N CYS A 179 7.70 -7.65 -11.51
CA CYS A 179 8.14 -6.54 -10.67
C CYS A 179 9.55 -6.61 -10.07
N PHE A 180 10.50 -7.10 -10.86
CA PHE A 180 11.91 -7.19 -10.47
C PHE A 180 12.52 -5.84 -10.08
N GLU A 181 11.98 -4.73 -10.58
CA GLU A 181 12.40 -3.36 -10.23
C GLU A 181 12.18 -3.02 -8.76
N LEU A 182 11.30 -3.73 -8.05
CA LEU A 182 11.03 -3.52 -6.62
C LEU A 182 12.04 -4.24 -5.73
N ALA A 183 12.81 -5.19 -6.26
CA ALA A 183 13.73 -6.04 -5.49
C ALA A 183 14.73 -5.27 -4.60
N PRO A 184 15.28 -4.10 -5.01
CA PRO A 184 16.21 -3.35 -4.17
C PRO A 184 15.55 -2.62 -2.99
N LEU A 185 14.22 -2.44 -3.00
CA LEU A 185 13.52 -1.72 -1.95
C LEU A 185 13.55 -2.50 -0.64
N PRO A 186 13.64 -1.81 0.52
CA PRO A 186 13.34 -2.43 1.80
C PRO A 186 11.94 -3.05 1.79
N ALA A 187 11.82 -4.24 2.36
CA ALA A 187 10.52 -4.83 2.67
C ALA A 187 9.80 -3.98 3.73
N PRO A 188 8.47 -4.14 3.92
CA PRO A 188 7.77 -3.46 4.99
C PRO A 188 8.50 -3.59 6.33
N ALA A 189 8.76 -2.44 6.94
CA ALA A 189 9.48 -2.36 8.20
C ALA A 189 8.70 -3.00 9.34
N ALA A 190 9.40 -3.22 10.45
CA ALA A 190 8.83 -3.77 11.66
C ALA A 190 7.59 -2.99 12.14
N GLY A 191 6.55 -3.72 12.56
CA GLY A 191 5.29 -3.13 12.97
C GLY A 191 5.41 -2.22 14.20
N TYR A 192 6.33 -2.54 15.12
CA TYR A 192 6.58 -1.68 16.28
C TYR A 192 7.25 -0.35 15.91
N LEU A 193 8.01 -0.29 14.80
CA LEU A 193 8.55 0.98 14.28
C LEU A 193 7.47 1.77 13.53
N TRP A 194 6.61 1.08 12.77
CA TRP A 194 5.55 1.68 11.98
C TRP A 194 4.40 2.28 12.82
N SER A 195 4.16 1.71 14.00
CA SER A 195 3.04 2.09 14.88
C SER A 195 3.45 2.90 16.11
N GLU A 196 4.74 3.20 16.25
CA GLU A 196 5.24 4.04 17.34
C GLU A 196 4.61 5.43 17.29
N MET A 197 4.37 6.05 18.44
CA MET A 197 3.70 7.36 18.55
C MET A 197 4.58 8.40 19.26
N ASP A 198 5.75 8.01 19.74
CA ASP A 198 6.73 8.89 20.37
C ASP A 198 8.11 8.82 19.70
N GLU A 199 8.68 9.99 19.36
CA GLU A 199 9.93 10.07 18.57
C GLU A 199 11.13 9.54 19.35
N VAL A 200 11.16 9.77 20.67
CA VAL A 200 12.25 9.30 21.52
C VAL A 200 12.26 7.78 21.59
N SER A 201 11.08 7.19 21.78
CA SER A 201 10.88 5.73 21.76
C SER A 201 11.19 5.15 20.38
N TRP A 202 10.76 5.80 19.30
CA TRP A 202 11.07 5.38 17.94
C TRP A 202 12.57 5.35 17.68
N LYS A 203 13.30 6.42 18.05
CA LYS A 203 14.77 6.48 17.87
C LYS A 203 15.49 5.38 18.63
N ARG A 204 15.04 5.05 19.85
CA ARG A 204 15.57 3.94 20.63
C ARG A 204 15.32 2.60 19.93
N HIS A 205 14.06 2.33 19.56
CA HIS A 205 13.69 1.08 18.89
C HIS A 205 14.40 0.91 17.54
N TYR A 206 14.59 2.00 16.79
CA TYR A 206 15.33 1.97 15.54
C TYR A 206 16.82 1.69 15.76
N GLY A 207 17.42 2.24 16.84
CA GLY A 207 18.78 1.90 17.24
C GLY A 207 18.96 0.42 17.56
N ASP A 208 18.02 -0.17 18.30
CA ASP A 208 18.00 -1.61 18.58
C ASP A 208 17.84 -2.43 17.29
N TRP A 209 16.95 -2.00 16.39
CA TRP A 209 16.75 -2.61 15.08
C TRP A 209 18.03 -2.57 14.22
N LEU A 210 18.76 -1.46 14.19
CA LEU A 210 20.06 -1.37 13.49
C LEU A 210 21.09 -2.36 14.05
N ALA A 211 21.11 -2.57 15.38
CA ALA A 211 22.01 -3.51 16.03
C ALA A 211 21.66 -4.97 15.71
N GLN A 212 20.37 -5.28 15.54
CA GLN A 212 19.87 -6.59 15.12
C GLN A 212 20.16 -6.86 13.63
N TRP A 213 19.91 -5.88 12.75
CA TRP A 213 20.00 -6.02 11.30
C TRP A 213 21.38 -5.62 10.72
N LYS A 214 22.48 -6.17 11.26
CA LYS A 214 23.87 -5.77 10.91
C LYS A 214 24.27 -5.86 9.42
N GLY A 215 23.52 -6.59 8.61
CA GLY A 215 23.72 -6.71 7.15
C GLY A 215 22.80 -5.82 6.31
N GLY A 216 22.14 -4.85 6.94
CA GLY A 216 21.03 -4.11 6.35
C GLY A 216 19.69 -4.81 6.55
N GLY A 217 18.62 -4.01 6.51
CA GLY A 217 17.25 -4.47 6.60
C GLY A 217 16.87 -5.46 5.50
N TYR A 218 15.78 -6.19 5.73
CA TYR A 218 15.24 -7.15 4.78
C TYR A 218 14.73 -6.44 3.51
N LYS A 219 15.00 -7.02 2.34
CA LYS A 219 14.63 -6.44 1.03
C LYS A 219 13.50 -7.21 0.35
N MET A 220 12.75 -6.52 -0.51
CA MET A 220 11.72 -7.16 -1.34
C MET A 220 12.29 -8.27 -2.22
N GLY A 221 13.52 -8.13 -2.71
CA GLY A 221 14.20 -9.18 -3.46
C GLY A 221 14.45 -10.45 -2.63
N GLU A 222 14.64 -10.35 -1.32
CA GLU A 222 14.73 -11.52 -0.44
C GLU A 222 13.35 -12.18 -0.31
N LEU A 223 12.30 -11.39 -0.09
CA LEU A 223 10.91 -11.86 -0.03
C LEU A 223 10.47 -12.61 -1.30
N PHE A 224 10.77 -12.06 -2.48
CA PHE A 224 10.41 -12.67 -3.77
C PHE A 224 11.14 -13.99 -4.06
N ASN A 225 12.25 -14.26 -3.37
CA ASN A 225 13.07 -15.45 -3.54
C ASN A 225 12.82 -16.53 -2.48
N ILE A 226 11.83 -16.35 -1.60
CA ILE A 226 11.41 -17.38 -0.66
C ILE A 226 10.92 -18.61 -1.44
N LYS A 227 11.57 -19.74 -1.23
CA LYS A 227 11.25 -21.01 -1.91
C LYS A 227 9.95 -21.62 -1.37
N HIS A 228 9.33 -22.45 -2.19
CA HIS A 228 8.24 -23.32 -1.76
C HIS A 228 8.68 -24.23 -0.61
N GLY A 229 7.78 -24.42 0.36
CA GLY A 229 7.99 -25.30 1.51
C GLY A 229 7.66 -24.62 2.83
N GLU A 230 7.86 -25.35 3.92
CA GLU A 230 7.58 -24.88 5.28
C GLU A 230 8.78 -24.17 5.93
N SER A 231 10.00 -24.41 5.43
CA SER A 231 11.23 -23.84 5.98
C SER A 231 11.53 -22.46 5.42
N LEU A 232 11.82 -21.50 6.30
CA LEU A 232 12.35 -20.18 5.96
C LEU A 232 13.84 -20.11 6.33
N ASP A 233 14.60 -19.26 5.66
CA ASP A 233 15.93 -18.92 6.13
C ASP A 233 15.86 -17.97 7.34
N ALA A 234 16.93 -17.90 8.11
CA ALA A 234 16.96 -17.13 9.36
C ALA A 234 16.64 -15.64 9.18
N ARG A 235 16.95 -15.02 8.03
CA ARG A 235 16.60 -13.60 7.79
C ARG A 235 15.13 -13.45 7.46
N SER A 236 14.58 -14.34 6.65
CA SER A 236 13.13 -14.41 6.38
C SER A 236 12.33 -14.62 7.66
N GLU A 237 12.74 -15.54 8.52
CA GLU A 237 12.11 -15.77 9.83
C GLU A 237 12.18 -14.53 10.73
N MET A 238 13.35 -13.88 10.77
CA MET A 238 13.55 -12.67 11.56
C MET A 238 12.69 -11.50 11.08
N TRP A 239 12.55 -11.33 9.76
CA TRP A 239 11.63 -10.34 9.19
C TRP A 239 10.18 -10.69 9.53
N LEU A 240 9.77 -11.95 9.32
CA LEU A 240 8.41 -12.40 9.59
C LEU A 240 8.01 -12.27 11.07
N ALA A 241 8.98 -12.35 11.98
CA ALA A 241 8.76 -12.16 13.41
C ALA A 241 8.43 -10.71 13.81
N GLU A 242 8.76 -9.72 12.98
CA GLU A 242 8.59 -8.29 13.31
C GLU A 242 7.62 -7.54 12.40
N VAL A 243 7.21 -8.10 11.27
CA VAL A 243 6.28 -7.45 10.33
C VAL A 243 4.93 -7.12 10.95
N ASP A 244 4.32 -6.07 10.42
CA ASP A 244 2.92 -5.75 10.68
C ASP A 244 1.96 -6.53 9.77
N GLU A 245 0.68 -6.19 9.85
CA GLU A 245 -0.37 -6.80 9.04
C GLU A 245 -0.15 -6.62 7.53
N TYR A 246 0.61 -5.60 7.11
CA TYR A 246 0.93 -5.40 5.70
C TYR A 246 2.06 -6.31 5.22
N GLY A 247 3.11 -6.50 6.02
CA GLY A 247 4.12 -7.52 5.70
C GLY A 247 3.53 -8.93 5.66
N MET A 248 2.60 -9.25 6.57
CA MET A 248 1.85 -10.52 6.55
C MET A 248 0.99 -10.69 5.29
N LEU A 249 0.38 -9.60 4.80
CA LEU A 249 -0.36 -9.61 3.53
C LEU A 249 0.57 -9.98 2.37
N LEU A 250 1.72 -9.30 2.24
CA LEU A 250 2.69 -9.60 1.19
C LEU A 250 3.19 -11.05 1.25
N MET A 251 3.46 -11.56 2.47
CA MET A 251 3.88 -12.95 2.66
C MET A 251 2.81 -13.95 2.17
N SER A 252 1.52 -13.63 2.28
CA SER A 252 0.43 -14.51 1.85
C SER A 252 0.31 -14.67 0.32
N GLU A 253 1.01 -13.82 -0.43
CA GLU A 253 1.01 -13.82 -1.90
C GLU A 253 2.19 -14.59 -2.47
N ILE A 254 3.29 -14.64 -1.72
CA ILE A 254 4.48 -15.38 -2.10
C ILE A 254 4.09 -16.84 -2.29
N ASN A 255 4.54 -17.42 -3.41
CA ASN A 255 4.28 -18.81 -3.75
C ASN A 255 2.80 -19.17 -4.00
N ALA A 256 1.89 -18.19 -4.08
CA ALA A 256 0.46 -18.45 -4.17
C ALA A 256 -0.06 -18.85 -5.57
N VAL A 257 0.78 -18.76 -6.61
CA VAL A 257 0.43 -19.14 -8.00
C VAL A 257 0.95 -20.54 -8.37
N SER A 258 1.62 -21.23 -7.45
CA SER A 258 2.26 -22.52 -7.73
C SER A 258 1.33 -23.71 -7.48
N CYS A 259 0.18 -23.70 -8.16
CA CYS A 259 -0.67 -24.86 -8.42
C CYS A 259 -1.19 -24.82 -9.87
N VAL A 260 -0.33 -24.44 -10.82
CA VAL A 260 -0.58 -24.68 -12.25
C VAL A 260 0.69 -25.34 -12.82
N GLU A 261 0.85 -26.61 -12.49
CA GLU A 261 1.52 -27.57 -13.38
C GLU A 261 0.43 -28.34 -14.14
#